data_AF-A0A967XMP2-F1
#
_entry.id   AF-A0A967XMP2-F1
#
_cell.length_a   1.000
_cell.length_b   1.000
_cell.length_c   1.000
_cell.angle_alpha   90.00
_cell.angle_beta   90.00
_cell.angle_gamma   90.00
#
_symmetry.space_group_name_H-M   'P 1'
#
loop_
_entity.id
_entity.type
_entity.pdbx_description
1 polymer ?
#
loop_
_entity_poly.entity_id
_entity_poly.type
_entity_poly.pdbx_seq_one_letter_code
_entity_poly.pdbx_strand_id
1 'polypeptide(L)'
;ISLILTVAVAAPALAQRPPGGGRGGDEEKPLPLEAARHANFTATEGTWMSVDVSPDGRTIVFDLLGDLYTVPIDGGKAKRITEGLAFDAQ
;
A
#
# COMPACT_ATOMS: atom_id res chain seq x y z
N ILE A 1 -25.62 55.52 29.75
CA ILE A 1 -24.48 55.36 30.69
C ILE A 1 -23.67 54.15 30.19
N SER A 2 -22.42 54.46 29.85
CA SER A 2 -21.24 53.68 29.49
C SER A 2 -21.31 52.22 29.02
N LEU A 3 -20.77 52.08 27.81
CA LEU A 3 -20.10 50.92 27.20
C LEU A 3 -18.86 50.50 28.01
N ILE A 4 -18.64 49.19 28.21
CA ILE A 4 -17.33 48.62 28.58
C ILE A 4 -17.02 47.40 27.70
N LEU A 5 -15.77 47.36 27.26
CA LEU A 5 -15.13 46.60 26.21
C LEU A 5 -14.34 45.40 26.78
N THR A 6 -14.25 44.30 25.99
CA THR A 6 -13.23 43.21 26.00
C THR A 6 -13.16 42.29 27.24
N VAL A 7 -12.84 41.00 27.16
CA VAL A 7 -11.75 40.30 26.46
C VAL A 7 -12.21 38.88 26.03
N ALA A 8 -11.85 38.46 24.82
CA ALA A 8 -11.91 37.05 24.41
C ALA A 8 -10.68 36.31 24.98
N VAL A 9 -10.90 35.34 25.87
CA VAL A 9 -9.87 34.37 26.27
C VAL A 9 -10.17 33.06 25.54
N ALA A 10 -9.30 32.71 24.59
CA ALA A 10 -9.24 31.36 24.04
C ALA A 10 -8.69 30.43 25.14
N ALA A 11 -9.54 29.56 25.69
CA ALA A 11 -9.09 28.47 26.53
C ALA A 11 -8.49 27.37 25.64
N PRO A 12 -7.38 26.72 26.03
CA PRO A 12 -6.78 25.67 25.24
C PRO A 12 -7.78 24.52 25.14
N ALA A 13 -7.92 23.96 23.93
CA ALA A 13 -8.61 22.70 23.73
C ALA A 13 -8.03 21.69 24.74
N LEU A 14 -8.89 21.21 25.65
CA LEU A 14 -8.55 20.14 26.57
C LEU A 14 -8.23 18.91 25.72
N ALA A 15 -6.95 18.74 25.40
CA ALA A 15 -6.40 17.50 24.92
C ALA A 15 -6.83 16.41 25.89
N GLN A 16 -7.65 15.48 25.41
CA GLN A 16 -8.11 14.33 26.17
C GLN A 16 -6.87 13.58 26.64
N ARG A 17 -6.54 13.71 27.92
CA ARG A 17 -5.45 12.95 28.52
C ARG A 17 -5.96 11.51 28.67
N PRO A 18 -5.32 10.52 28.03
CA PRO A 18 -5.67 9.12 28.28
C PRO A 18 -5.37 8.81 29.75
N PRO A 19 -6.14 7.93 30.41
CA PRO A 19 -5.91 7.58 31.79
C PRO A 19 -4.52 6.96 31.93
N GLY A 20 -3.71 7.54 32.83
CA GLY A 20 -2.39 7.05 33.14
C GLY A 20 -2.46 5.70 33.84
N GLY A 21 -1.94 4.67 33.18
CA GLY A 21 -1.54 3.40 33.79
C GLY A 21 -0.08 3.17 33.42
N GLY A 22 0.80 3.17 34.41
CA GLY A 22 2.23 2.97 34.19
C GLY A 22 2.53 1.59 33.60
N ARG A 23 3.36 1.57 32.57
CA ARG A 23 4.31 0.50 32.21
C ARG A 23 5.44 1.16 31.42
N GLY A 24 6.64 0.61 31.59
CA GLY A 24 7.89 1.17 31.07
C GLY A 24 7.83 1.44 29.57
N GLY A 25 8.70 2.35 29.13
CA GLY A 25 8.85 2.72 27.73
C GLY A 25 9.30 1.53 26.91
N ASP A 26 8.33 0.81 26.35
CA ASP A 26 8.54 -0.02 25.19
C ASP A 26 8.28 0.90 24.01
N GLU A 27 9.34 1.33 23.31
CA GLU A 27 9.19 1.93 21.98
C GLU A 27 8.27 1.00 21.18
N GLU A 28 7.14 1.51 20.67
CA GLU A 28 6.27 0.76 19.76
C GLU A 28 7.11 0.43 18.51
N LYS A 29 7.79 -0.71 18.53
CA LYS A 29 8.52 -1.21 17.39
C LYS A 29 7.47 -1.52 16.33
N PRO A 30 7.49 -0.83 15.18
CA PRO A 30 6.55 -1.12 14.12
C PRO A 30 6.70 -2.60 13.73
N LEU A 31 5.58 -3.21 13.34
CA LEU A 31 5.61 -4.59 12.86
C LEU A 31 6.70 -4.73 11.78
N PRO A 32 7.42 -5.85 11.72
CA PRO A 32 8.36 -6.06 10.62
C PRO A 32 7.56 -6.25 9.32
N LEU A 33 7.72 -5.31 8.38
CA LEU A 33 7.09 -5.34 7.05
C LEU A 33 7.98 -6.07 6.01
N GLU A 34 8.89 -6.93 6.46
CA GLU A 34 9.77 -7.70 5.57
C GLU A 34 9.12 -9.05 5.21
N ALA A 35 9.17 -9.41 3.94
CA ALA A 35 8.64 -10.70 3.47
C ALA A 35 9.46 -11.86 4.08
N ALA A 36 8.82 -12.70 4.89
CA ALA A 36 9.50 -13.79 5.59
C ALA A 36 9.93 -14.96 4.68
N ARG A 37 9.37 -15.07 3.47
CA ARG A 37 9.66 -16.16 2.51
C ARG A 37 9.47 -15.72 1.07
N HIS A 38 10.26 -16.30 0.18
CA HIS A 38 10.12 -16.15 -1.26
C HIS A 38 9.73 -17.48 -1.90
N ALA A 39 8.83 -17.44 -2.89
CA ALA A 39 8.50 -18.57 -3.73
C ALA A 39 8.95 -18.26 -5.16
N ASN A 40 9.71 -19.17 -5.76
CA ASN A 40 10.06 -19.11 -7.17
C ASN A 40 9.16 -20.07 -7.93
N PHE A 41 8.55 -19.60 -9.01
CA PHE A 41 7.70 -20.42 -9.85
C PHE A 41 7.95 -20.07 -11.32
N THR A 42 7.58 -20.99 -12.19
CA THR A 42 7.43 -20.76 -13.61
C THR A 42 6.02 -21.15 -13.97
N ALA A 43 5.32 -20.26 -14.65
CA ALA A 43 3.95 -20.48 -15.10
C ALA A 43 3.88 -20.21 -16.60
N THR A 44 3.09 -21.01 -17.30
CA THR A 44 2.77 -20.84 -18.72
C THR A 44 1.29 -20.55 -18.94
N GLU A 45 0.48 -20.67 -17.88
CA GLU A 45 -0.96 -20.43 -17.86
C GLU A 45 -1.36 -19.83 -16.51
N GLY A 46 -2.49 -19.15 -16.50
CA GLY A 46 -3.11 -18.61 -15.30
C GLY A 46 -4.62 -18.49 -15.49
N THR A 47 -5.34 -18.35 -14.39
CA THR A 47 -6.79 -18.16 -14.38
C THR A 47 -7.11 -16.77 -13.84
N TRP A 48 -8.28 -16.23 -14.20
CA TRP A 48 -8.75 -14.92 -13.71
C TRP A 48 -7.79 -13.75 -13.98
N MET A 49 -7.09 -13.79 -15.12
CA MET A 49 -6.14 -12.75 -15.50
C MET A 49 -6.83 -11.63 -16.27
N SER A 50 -6.40 -10.39 -16.02
CA SER A 50 -6.67 -9.25 -16.89
C SER A 50 -5.55 -9.13 -17.92
N VAL A 51 -5.91 -8.81 -19.17
CA VAL A 51 -4.96 -8.69 -20.28
C VAL A 51 -5.34 -7.48 -21.13
N ASP A 52 -4.34 -6.69 -21.54
CA ASP A 52 -4.53 -5.57 -22.47
C ASP A 52 -3.32 -5.41 -23.41
N VAL A 53 -3.51 -4.71 -24.53
CA VAL A 53 -2.49 -4.47 -25.56
C VAL A 53 -2.10 -2.99 -25.55
N SER A 54 -0.80 -2.71 -25.64
CA SER A 54 -0.30 -1.35 -25.73
C SER A 54 -0.86 -0.62 -26.96
N PRO A 55 -1.06 0.71 -26.93
CA PRO A 55 -1.65 1.44 -28.06
C PRO A 55 -0.87 1.33 -29.38
N ASP A 56 0.42 1.06 -29.31
CA ASP A 56 1.28 0.82 -30.48
C ASP A 56 1.24 -0.63 -31.00
N GLY A 57 0.48 -1.51 -30.35
CA GLY A 57 0.28 -2.91 -30.70
C GLY A 57 1.47 -3.82 -30.43
N ARG A 58 2.54 -3.35 -29.79
CA ARG A 58 3.81 -4.09 -29.68
C ARG A 58 3.95 -4.95 -28.43
N THR A 59 3.16 -4.67 -27.39
CA THR A 59 3.32 -5.27 -26.07
C THR A 59 1.97 -5.67 -25.49
N ILE A 60 1.91 -6.81 -24.82
CA ILE A 60 0.81 -7.23 -23.97
C ILE A 60 1.17 -6.92 -22.53
N VAL A 61 0.25 -6.34 -21.76
CA VAL A 61 0.31 -6.24 -20.30
C VAL A 61 -0.70 -7.19 -19.68
N PHE A 62 -0.34 -7.86 -18.58
CA PHE A 62 -1.23 -8.74 -17.85
C PHE A 62 -0.87 -8.82 -16.36
N ASP A 63 -1.81 -9.25 -15.53
CA ASP A 63 -1.55 -9.54 -14.11
C ASP A 63 -1.31 -11.03 -13.86
N LEU A 64 -0.43 -11.34 -12.89
CA LEU A 64 -0.22 -12.70 -12.37
C LEU A 64 0.27 -12.65 -10.92
N LEU A 65 -0.45 -13.32 -10.02
CA LEU A 65 -0.18 -13.34 -8.56
C LEU A 65 -0.05 -11.94 -7.93
N GLY A 66 -0.86 -10.99 -8.40
CA GLY A 66 -0.88 -9.61 -7.88
C GLY A 66 0.18 -8.68 -8.47
N ASP A 67 1.04 -9.15 -9.37
CA ASP A 67 2.02 -8.32 -10.07
C ASP A 67 1.64 -8.12 -11.54
N LEU A 68 2.02 -6.97 -12.09
CA LEU A 68 1.92 -6.68 -13.52
C LEU A 68 3.15 -7.14 -14.28
N TYR A 69 2.92 -7.73 -15.44
CA TYR A 69 3.94 -8.21 -16.36
C TYR A 69 3.70 -7.65 -17.76
N THR A 70 4.76 -7.55 -18.55
CA THR A 70 4.68 -7.29 -19.99
C THR A 70 5.38 -8.36 -20.80
N VAL A 71 4.91 -8.61 -22.01
CA VAL A 71 5.54 -9.48 -23.00
C VAL A 71 5.37 -8.87 -24.40
N PRO A 72 6.33 -9.02 -25.33
CA PRO A 72 6.13 -8.62 -26.72
C PRO A 72 4.92 -9.32 -27.36
N ILE A 73 4.26 -8.65 -28.31
CA ILE A 73 3.05 -9.17 -29.00
C ILE A 73 3.35 -10.43 -29.84
N ASP A 74 4.59 -10.56 -30.31
CA ASP A 74 5.13 -11.74 -31.00
C ASP A 74 5.57 -12.85 -30.01
N GLY A 75 5.35 -12.65 -28.71
CA GLY A 75 5.70 -13.56 -27.64
C GLY A 75 7.14 -13.38 -27.13
N GLY A 76 7.57 -14.28 -26.25
CA GLY A 76 8.92 -14.26 -25.69
C GLY A 76 8.92 -14.19 -24.17
N LYS A 77 9.97 -13.59 -23.60
CA LYS A 77 10.15 -13.52 -22.16
C LYS A 77 9.28 -12.42 -21.55
N ALA A 78 8.38 -12.81 -20.65
CA ALA A 78 7.65 -11.86 -19.83
C ALA A 78 8.60 -11.14 -18.85
N LYS A 79 8.35 -9.86 -18.62
CA LYS A 79 9.08 -9.00 -17.69
C LYS A 79 8.11 -8.47 -16.64
N ARG A 80 8.45 -8.66 -15.37
CA ARG A 80 7.71 -8.07 -14.24
C ARG A 80 7.90 -6.56 -14.18
N ILE A 81 6.82 -5.82 -13.93
CA ILE A 81 6.80 -4.35 -13.84
C ILE A 81 6.60 -3.88 -12.40
N THR A 82 5.80 -4.60 -11.61
CA THR A 82 5.57 -4.28 -10.20
C THR A 82 6.23 -5.30 -9.28
N GLU A 83 6.56 -4.89 -8.07
CA GLU A 83 6.95 -5.81 -7.01
C GLU A 83 6.59 -5.19 -5.66
N GLY A 84 6.32 -6.04 -4.67
CA GLY A 84 5.94 -5.56 -3.35
C GLY A 84 5.59 -6.69 -2.41
N LEU A 85 4.89 -6.33 -1.33
CA LEU A 85 4.33 -7.31 -0.41
C LEU A 85 3.34 -8.21 -1.16
N ALA A 86 3.30 -9.48 -0.74
CA ALA A 86 2.39 -10.45 -1.33
C ALA A 86 0.96 -9.94 -1.23
N PHE A 87 0.27 -9.99 -2.37
CA PHE A 87 -1.14 -9.68 -2.46
C PHE A 87 -1.95 -10.92 -2.03
N ASP A 88 -2.93 -10.72 -1.16
CA ASP A 88 -3.92 -11.73 -0.80
C ASP A 88 -5.23 -11.37 -1.51
N ALA A 89 -5.65 -12.22 -2.45
CA ALA A 89 -6.95 -12.12 -3.11
C ALA A 89 -7.60 -13.49 -3.14
N GLN A 90 -8.87 -13.52 -2.73
CA GLN A 90 -9.72 -14.71 -2.75
C GLN A 90 -11.15 -14.33 -3.15
#